data_AF-A0AB73K9Z3-F1
#
_entry.id   AF-A0AB73K9Z3-F1
#
_cell.length_a   1.000
_cell.length_b   1.000
_cell.length_c   1.000
_cell.angle_alpha   90.00
_cell.angle_beta   90.00
_cell.angle_gamma   90.00
#
_symmetry.space_group_name_H-M   'P 1'
#
loop_
_entity.id
_entity.type
_entity.pdbx_description
1 polymer ?
#
loop_
_entity_poly.entity_id
_entity_poly.type
_entity_poly.pdbx_seq_one_letter_code
_entity_poly.pdbx_strand_id
1 'polypeptide(L)'
;MAGAAVACVVVGIVIGNVALWCVGGGLLVLTVVAMTVAGRLKRARTPPQEKRRALAMIESRRATSGESADVPIRFVLTVAPDDRAAYRVEFSQPINLVDVPDYRPRGIVVVEYPADEPWAVRIITEPDQEWAARAAEALLDSAPESSLVQDPTKWGSCCLIGVAGILIGAAIVVLLFRAELFRDEGGDGVKSAGTGSSSSSTTTSSSSTTTAQTSESMLQDGRMRRTADAMIAAHSPMAVEFTIEDHRMSARGVGPAEATAAHPPIDLRTLPYERLPGLVHEARTTLGISDAGTWHIDVDHDPKTKALLIRVTVTDAHRSAFLLADALGRVTQRGGR
;
A
#
# COMPACT_ATOMS: atom_id res chain seq x y z
N MET A 1 -0.10 11.71 10.25
CA MET A 1 -0.69 12.70 11.17
C MET A 1 -2.23 12.66 11.13
N ALA A 2 -2.89 12.83 9.98
CA ALA A 2 -4.37 12.84 9.91
C ALA A 2 -5.05 11.52 10.33
N GLY A 3 -4.50 10.37 9.94
CA GLY A 3 -5.08 9.05 10.29
C GLY A 3 -5.08 8.74 11.79
N ALA A 4 -4.01 9.13 12.51
CA ALA A 4 -3.93 8.94 13.96
C ALA A 4 -4.94 9.83 14.71
N ALA A 5 -5.16 11.05 14.23
CA ALA A 5 -6.13 11.96 14.83
C ALA A 5 -7.58 11.48 14.61
N VAL A 6 -7.91 10.94 13.44
CA VAL A 6 -9.23 10.33 13.17
C VAL A 6 -9.45 9.09 14.04
N ALA A 7 -8.43 8.23 14.19
CA ALA A 7 -8.50 7.05 15.06
C ALA A 7 -8.70 7.43 16.54
N CYS A 8 -7.98 8.44 17.05
CA CYS A 8 -8.18 8.93 18.42
C CYS A 8 -9.57 9.54 18.66
N VAL A 9 -10.14 10.23 17.67
CA VAL A 9 -11.52 10.76 17.77
C VAL A 9 -12.53 9.62 17.81
N VAL A 10 -12.42 8.63 16.91
CA VAL A 10 -13.35 7.49 16.86
C VAL A 10 -13.25 6.64 18.13
N VAL A 11 -12.04 6.33 18.60
CA VAL A 11 -11.83 5.57 19.84
C VAL A 11 -12.26 6.38 21.08
N GLY A 12 -12.09 7.71 21.08
CA GLY A 12 -12.58 8.60 22.12
C GLY A 12 -14.10 8.64 22.23
N ILE A 13 -14.84 8.56 21.10
CA ILE A 13 -16.31 8.43 21.08
C ILE A 13 -16.73 7.12 21.74
N VAL A 14 -16.05 6.03 21.39
CA VAL A 14 -16.42 4.67 21.83
C VAL A 14 -16.14 4.47 23.32
N ILE A 15 -15.09 5.10 23.86
CA ILE A 15 -14.69 4.98 25.29
C ILE A 15 -15.34 6.07 26.17
N GLY A 16 -15.92 7.12 25.60
CA GLY A 16 -16.61 8.19 26.35
C GLY A 16 -15.67 9.09 27.17
N ASN A 17 -14.37 9.13 26.83
CA ASN A 17 -13.37 9.92 27.56
C ASN A 17 -13.11 11.27 26.87
N VAL A 18 -13.60 12.34 27.48
CA VAL A 18 -13.58 13.73 26.97
C VAL A 18 -12.15 14.25 26.73
N ALA A 19 -11.18 13.83 27.56
CA ALA A 19 -9.79 14.28 27.43
C ALA A 19 -9.13 13.75 26.14
N LEU A 20 -9.39 12.50 25.74
CA LEU A 20 -8.90 11.94 24.48
C LEU A 20 -9.53 12.62 23.27
N TRP A 21 -10.79 12.99 23.38
CA TRP A 21 -11.53 13.74 22.35
C TRP A 21 -10.92 15.11 22.09
N CYS A 22 -10.66 15.88 23.15
CA CYS A 22 -10.08 17.22 23.03
C CYS A 22 -8.64 17.17 22.47
N VAL A 23 -7.82 16.22 22.91
CA VAL A 23 -6.44 16.07 22.42
C VAL A 23 -6.41 15.59 20.96
N GLY A 24 -7.21 14.58 20.61
CA GLY A 24 -7.29 14.05 19.25
C GLY A 24 -7.88 15.05 18.26
N GLY A 25 -8.99 15.69 18.62
CA GLY A 25 -9.63 16.73 17.81
C GLY A 25 -8.75 17.97 17.66
N GLY A 26 -8.10 18.42 18.75
CA GLY A 26 -7.17 19.54 18.73
C GLY A 26 -5.98 19.30 17.81
N LEU A 27 -5.40 18.09 17.84
CA LEU A 27 -4.29 17.73 16.95
C LEU A 27 -4.75 17.69 15.48
N LEU A 28 -5.96 17.19 15.21
CA LEU A 28 -6.53 17.17 13.85
C LEU A 28 -6.68 18.60 13.31
N VAL A 29 -7.32 19.47 14.07
CA VAL A 29 -7.50 20.88 13.70
C VAL A 29 -6.15 21.57 13.51
N LEU A 30 -5.20 21.36 14.42
CA LEU A 30 -3.87 21.97 14.32
C LEU A 30 -3.10 21.48 13.08
N THR A 31 -3.22 20.21 12.70
CA THR A 31 -2.58 19.71 11.47
C THR A 31 -3.21 20.30 10.20
N VAL A 32 -4.53 20.47 10.16
CA VAL A 32 -5.23 21.12 9.06
C VAL A 32 -4.84 22.60 8.96
N VAL A 33 -4.77 23.30 10.09
CA VAL A 33 -4.31 24.70 10.14
C VAL A 33 -2.86 24.81 9.72
N ALA A 34 -1.97 23.93 10.19
CA ALA A 34 -0.55 23.95 9.80
C ALA A 34 -0.36 23.69 8.30
N MET A 35 -1.10 22.75 7.70
CA MET A 35 -1.02 22.50 6.25
C MET A 35 -1.56 23.68 5.45
N THR A 36 -2.68 24.27 5.86
CA THR A 36 -3.26 25.43 5.16
C THR A 36 -2.37 26.66 5.28
N VAL A 37 -1.78 26.92 6.45
CA VAL A 37 -0.83 28.02 6.66
C VAL A 37 0.48 27.76 5.93
N ALA A 38 1.04 26.55 5.95
CA ALA A 38 2.24 26.22 5.20
C ALA A 38 2.02 26.35 3.68
N GLY A 39 0.85 25.93 3.18
CA GLY A 39 0.45 26.13 1.79
C GLY A 39 0.33 27.62 1.43
N ARG A 40 -0.32 28.42 2.28
CA ARG A 40 -0.45 29.88 2.07
C ARG A 40 0.88 30.61 2.18
N LEU A 41 1.75 30.21 3.10
CA LEU A 41 3.07 30.82 3.30
C LEU A 41 4.00 30.51 2.13
N LYS A 42 3.97 29.28 1.60
CA LYS A 42 4.68 28.94 0.36
C LYS A 42 4.16 29.78 -0.80
N ARG A 43 2.84 29.87 -0.97
CA ARG A 43 2.20 30.66 -2.03
C ARG A 43 2.49 32.17 -1.92
N ALA A 44 2.67 32.69 -0.71
CA ALA A 44 3.05 34.08 -0.46
C ALA A 44 4.55 34.34 -0.65
N ARG A 45 5.39 33.31 -0.56
CA ARG A 45 6.84 33.40 -0.79
C ARG A 45 7.22 33.16 -2.25
N THR A 46 6.36 32.53 -3.04
CA THR A 46 6.58 32.41 -4.48
C THR A 46 6.43 33.78 -5.11
N PRO A 47 7.49 34.33 -5.75
CA PRO A 47 7.36 35.59 -6.48
C PRO A 47 6.30 35.46 -7.58
N PRO A 48 5.69 36.58 -8.03
CA PRO A 48 4.76 36.55 -9.15
C PRO A 48 5.40 35.84 -10.34
N GLN A 49 4.85 34.69 -10.72
CA GLN A 49 5.34 33.94 -11.87
C GLN A 49 5.01 34.73 -13.13
N GLU A 50 6.03 35.02 -13.94
CA GLU A 50 5.84 35.61 -15.26
C GLU A 50 5.07 34.62 -16.12
N LYS A 51 3.80 34.94 -16.36
CA LYS A 51 2.95 34.16 -17.24
C LYS A 51 3.22 34.57 -18.68
N ARG A 52 3.71 33.63 -19.48
CA ARG A 52 3.99 33.81 -20.91
C ARG A 52 2.85 33.24 -21.72
N ARG A 53 2.64 33.79 -22.91
CA ARG A 53 1.66 33.31 -23.88
C ARG A 53 2.36 32.60 -25.02
N ALA A 54 1.78 31.50 -25.48
CA ALA A 54 2.25 30.76 -26.64
C ALA A 54 1.09 30.17 -27.42
N LEU A 55 1.35 29.78 -28.66
CA LEU A 55 0.41 28.99 -29.45
C LEU A 55 0.55 27.52 -29.07
N ALA A 56 -0.58 26.81 -29.03
CA ALA A 56 -0.60 25.38 -28.79
C ALA A 56 -1.59 24.69 -29.71
N MET A 57 -1.21 23.52 -30.22
CA MET A 57 -2.09 22.64 -30.98
C MET A 57 -2.69 21.58 -30.05
N ILE A 58 -3.99 21.35 -30.19
CA ILE A 58 -4.71 20.28 -29.48
C ILE A 58 -4.40 18.94 -30.15
N GLU A 59 -3.61 18.09 -29.51
CA GLU A 59 -3.34 16.74 -30.02
C GLU A 59 -4.53 15.81 -29.75
N SER A 60 -5.03 15.83 -28.51
CA SER A 60 -6.21 15.05 -28.14
C SER A 60 -6.97 15.68 -26.99
N ARG A 61 -8.26 15.33 -26.90
CA ARG A 61 -9.14 15.71 -25.80
C ARG A 61 -9.88 14.48 -25.28
N ARG A 62 -9.99 14.34 -23.95
CA ARG A 62 -10.85 13.35 -23.31
C ARG A 62 -11.71 14.05 -22.27
N ALA A 63 -13.01 14.05 -22.49
CA ALA A 63 -13.95 14.47 -21.46
C ALA A 63 -13.93 13.45 -20.33
N THR A 64 -13.72 13.93 -19.10
CA THR A 64 -13.97 13.12 -17.91
C THR A 64 -15.43 13.36 -17.53
N SER A 65 -16.20 12.29 -17.29
CA SER A 65 -17.62 12.40 -16.97
C SER A 65 -17.84 13.43 -15.85
N GLY A 66 -18.67 14.44 -16.13
CA GLY A 66 -19.05 15.48 -15.20
C GLY A 66 -20.50 15.86 -15.44
N GLU A 67 -21.30 15.90 -14.37
CA GLU A 67 -22.75 16.22 -14.41
C GLU A 67 -23.01 17.74 -14.33
N SER A 68 -21.97 18.57 -14.46
CA SER A 68 -22.03 20.02 -14.32
C SER A 68 -22.01 20.74 -15.67
N ALA A 69 -22.38 22.03 -15.67
CA ALA A 69 -22.27 22.90 -16.84
C ALA A 69 -20.82 23.06 -17.32
N ASP A 70 -19.86 22.97 -16.40
CA ASP A 70 -18.44 22.90 -16.70
C ASP A 70 -17.97 21.44 -16.72
N VAL A 71 -17.53 20.98 -17.88
CA VAL A 71 -17.04 19.61 -18.06
C VAL A 71 -15.51 19.61 -17.91
N PRO A 72 -14.95 18.80 -17.00
CA PRO A 72 -13.51 18.66 -16.90
C PRO A 72 -12.98 17.90 -18.12
N ILE A 73 -12.25 18.62 -18.98
CA ILE A 73 -11.64 18.03 -20.18
C ILE A 73 -10.14 17.92 -19.95
N ARG A 74 -9.63 16.71 -20.19
CA ARG A 74 -8.21 16.42 -20.23
C ARG A 74 -7.70 16.67 -21.64
N PHE A 75 -6.77 17.60 -21.77
CA PHE A 75 -6.15 17.96 -23.03
C PHE A 75 -4.71 17.48 -23.07
N VAL A 76 -4.31 16.98 -24.24
CA VAL A 76 -2.90 16.84 -24.63
C VAL A 76 -2.63 17.91 -25.66
N LEU A 77 -1.74 18.83 -25.35
CA LEU A 77 -1.38 19.94 -26.24
C LEU A 77 0.09 19.84 -26.64
N THR A 78 0.38 20.22 -27.88
CA THR A 78 1.74 20.58 -28.31
C THR A 78 1.85 22.09 -28.20
N VAL A 79 2.63 22.59 -27.23
CA VAL A 79 2.88 24.02 -27.04
C VAL A 79 4.13 24.39 -27.82
N ALA A 80 4.05 25.43 -28.65
CA ALA A 80 5.18 26.00 -29.38
C ALA A 80 5.45 27.43 -28.91
N PRO A 81 6.30 27.62 -27.89
CA PRO A 81 6.74 28.94 -27.49
C PRO A 81 7.72 29.56 -28.49
N ASP A 82 7.79 30.88 -28.52
CA ASP A 82 8.74 31.61 -29.38
C ASP A 82 10.20 31.47 -28.91
N ASP A 83 10.41 31.18 -27.62
CA ASP A 83 11.72 31.17 -26.94
C ASP A 83 12.33 29.78 -26.75
N ARG A 84 11.63 28.70 -27.14
CA ARG A 84 12.11 27.32 -26.97
C ARG A 84 11.47 26.35 -27.96
N ALA A 85 12.04 25.16 -28.06
CA ALA A 85 11.45 24.07 -28.84
C ALA A 85 10.06 23.69 -28.32
N ALA A 86 9.20 23.30 -29.27
CA ALA A 86 7.87 22.81 -28.99
C ALA A 86 7.92 21.57 -28.08
N TYR A 87 6.98 21.50 -27.13
CA TYR A 87 6.91 20.42 -26.17
C TYR A 87 5.46 19.99 -25.97
N ARG A 88 5.26 18.76 -25.51
CA ARG A 88 3.93 18.21 -25.26
C ARG A 88 3.57 18.33 -23.79
N VAL A 89 2.32 18.60 -23.48
CA VAL A 89 1.83 18.72 -22.10
C VAL A 89 0.46 18.08 -21.96
N GLU A 90 0.24 17.42 -20.82
CA GLU A 90 -1.07 16.92 -20.42
C GLU A 90 -1.58 17.69 -19.21
N PHE A 91 -2.76 18.28 -19.34
CA PHE A 91 -3.43 18.96 -18.23
C PHE A 91 -4.95 18.84 -18.32
N SER A 92 -5.64 19.22 -17.25
CA SER A 92 -7.10 19.17 -17.16
C SER A 92 -7.62 20.57 -16.85
N GLN A 93 -8.58 21.04 -17.65
CA GLN A 93 -9.23 22.33 -17.46
C GLN A 93 -10.75 22.15 -17.57
N PRO A 94 -11.54 22.74 -16.66
CA PRO A 94 -12.98 22.83 -16.83
C PRO A 94 -13.27 23.77 -18.00
N ILE A 95 -14.08 23.30 -18.95
CA ILE A 95 -14.55 24.07 -20.09
C ILE A 95 -16.07 24.03 -20.08
N ASN A 96 -16.70 25.16 -20.37
CA ASN A 96 -18.15 25.25 -20.47
C ASN A 96 -18.63 24.33 -21.59
N LEU A 97 -19.69 23.54 -21.34
CA LEU A 97 -20.27 22.59 -22.28
C LEU A 97 -20.55 23.21 -23.66
N VAL A 98 -20.92 24.49 -23.71
CA VAL A 98 -21.23 25.24 -24.94
C VAL A 98 -19.98 25.45 -25.81
N ASP A 99 -18.82 25.62 -25.19
CA ASP A 99 -17.56 25.94 -25.88
C ASP A 99 -16.78 24.68 -26.27
N VAL A 100 -17.18 23.50 -25.77
CA VAL A 100 -16.54 22.21 -26.08
C VAL A 100 -16.41 21.94 -27.58
N PRO A 101 -17.40 22.24 -28.44
CA PRO A 101 -17.30 22.04 -29.89
C PRO A 101 -16.16 22.82 -30.56
N ASP A 102 -15.71 23.93 -29.96
CA ASP A 102 -14.67 24.81 -30.52
C ASP A 102 -13.26 24.22 -30.33
N TYR A 103 -13.06 23.41 -29.28
CA TYR A 103 -11.77 22.78 -28.95
C TYR A 103 -11.54 21.45 -29.70
N ARG A 104 -11.48 21.46 -31.02
CA ARG A 104 -11.30 20.23 -31.83
C ARG A 104 -9.85 19.74 -31.83
N PRO A 105 -9.61 18.42 -31.96
CA PRO A 105 -8.28 17.89 -32.27
C PRO A 105 -7.69 18.58 -33.51
N ARG A 106 -6.41 18.89 -33.46
CA ARG A 106 -5.64 19.73 -34.40
C ARG A 106 -6.04 21.21 -34.46
N GLY A 107 -6.95 21.64 -33.58
CA GLY A 107 -7.24 23.07 -33.38
C GLY A 107 -6.07 23.77 -32.71
N ILE A 108 -5.82 25.02 -33.10
CA ILE A 108 -4.78 25.86 -32.52
C ILE A 108 -5.44 26.82 -31.54
N VAL A 109 -4.89 26.88 -30.33
CA VAL A 109 -5.38 27.69 -29.22
C VAL A 109 -4.24 28.48 -28.61
N VAL A 110 -4.60 29.58 -27.96
CA VAL A 110 -3.65 30.41 -27.23
C VAL A 110 -3.60 29.91 -25.80
N VAL A 111 -2.39 29.63 -25.32
CA VAL A 111 -2.16 29.15 -23.95
C VAL A 111 -1.32 30.12 -23.15
N GLU A 112 -1.61 30.16 -21.86
CA GLU A 112 -0.81 30.83 -20.84
C GLU A 112 -0.04 29.77 -20.06
N TYR A 113 1.27 29.96 -19.89
CA TYR A 113 2.11 29.08 -19.08
C TYR A 113 3.14 29.89 -18.29
N PRO A 114 3.46 29.51 -17.05
CA PRO A 114 4.56 30.09 -16.30
C PRO A 114 5.91 29.50 -16.78
N ALA A 115 6.94 30.34 -16.90
CA ALA A 115 8.25 29.91 -17.40
C ALA A 115 8.91 28.80 -16.55
N ASP A 116 8.69 28.84 -15.23
CA ASP A 116 9.27 27.89 -14.27
C ASP A 116 8.51 26.56 -14.20
N GLU A 117 7.22 26.55 -14.56
CA GLU A 117 6.36 25.36 -14.50
C GLU A 117 5.70 25.11 -15.87
N PRO A 118 6.46 24.61 -16.86
CA PRO A 118 5.95 24.41 -18.22
C PRO A 118 4.79 23.41 -18.33
N TRP A 119 4.55 22.60 -17.30
CA TRP A 119 3.39 21.70 -17.19
C TRP A 119 2.10 22.41 -16.75
N ALA A 120 2.20 23.62 -16.16
CA ALA A 120 1.07 24.38 -15.62
C ALA A 120 0.41 25.27 -16.69
N VAL A 121 -0.01 24.65 -17.79
CA VAL A 121 -0.59 25.34 -18.95
C VAL A 121 -2.09 25.57 -18.76
N ARG A 122 -2.60 26.70 -19.26
CA ARG A 122 -4.04 27.03 -19.30
C ARG A 122 -4.42 27.59 -20.67
N ILE A 123 -5.54 27.13 -21.22
CA ILE A 123 -6.11 27.71 -22.45
C ILE A 123 -6.82 29.02 -22.10
N ILE A 124 -6.55 30.06 -22.88
CA ILE A 124 -7.24 31.34 -22.83
C ILE A 124 -8.47 31.25 -23.74
N THR A 125 -9.67 31.26 -23.15
CA THR A 125 -10.95 31.15 -23.90
C THR A 125 -11.17 32.35 -24.82
N GLU A 126 -10.85 33.56 -24.34
CA GLU A 126 -10.99 34.81 -25.11
C GLU A 126 -9.61 35.47 -25.24
N PRO A 127 -8.82 35.10 -26.27
CA PRO A 127 -7.53 35.72 -26.51
C PRO A 127 -7.69 37.13 -27.11
N ASP A 128 -6.69 38.00 -26.89
CA ASP A 128 -6.62 39.29 -27.57
C ASP A 128 -6.62 39.10 -29.10
N GLN A 129 -7.19 40.06 -29.83
CA GLN A 129 -7.40 39.97 -31.27
C GLN A 129 -6.11 39.63 -32.06
N GLU A 130 -4.97 40.16 -31.64
CA GLU A 130 -3.66 39.87 -32.25
C GLU A 130 -3.27 38.39 -32.11
N TRP A 131 -3.51 37.80 -30.94
CA TRP A 131 -3.22 36.39 -30.68
C TRP A 131 -4.23 35.47 -31.33
N ALA A 132 -5.50 35.89 -31.39
CA ALA A 132 -6.54 35.18 -32.12
C ALA A 132 -6.22 35.09 -33.62
N ALA A 133 -5.77 36.19 -34.22
CA ALA A 133 -5.34 36.21 -35.63
C ALA A 133 -4.14 35.28 -35.87
N ARG A 134 -3.12 35.32 -35.00
CA ARG A 134 -1.97 34.40 -35.08
C ARG A 134 -2.38 32.93 -34.94
N ALA A 135 -3.31 32.62 -34.04
CA ALA A 135 -3.80 31.25 -33.87
C ALA A 135 -4.58 30.76 -35.10
N ALA A 136 -5.30 31.65 -35.80
CA ALA A 136 -6.05 31.32 -37.01
C ALA A 136 -5.16 31.05 -38.24
N GLU A 137 -4.02 31.73 -38.34
CA GLU A 137 -3.10 31.59 -39.47
C GLU A 137 -1.99 30.55 -39.23
N ALA A 138 -1.74 30.17 -37.98
CA ALA A 138 -0.66 29.25 -37.63
C ALA A 138 -0.92 27.83 -38.16
N LEU A 139 0.16 27.12 -38.44
CA LEU A 139 0.16 25.68 -38.69
C LEU A 139 1.28 25.07 -37.87
N LEU A 140 0.94 24.37 -36.78
CA LEU A 140 1.89 23.74 -35.89
C LEU A 140 2.08 22.26 -36.26
N ASP A 141 3.32 21.82 -36.27
CA ASP A 141 3.65 20.40 -36.35
C ASP A 141 3.52 19.73 -34.98
N SER A 142 3.14 18.46 -34.99
CA SER A 142 3.04 17.66 -33.77
C SER A 142 4.43 17.45 -33.15
N ALA A 143 4.58 17.77 -31.87
CA ALA A 143 5.81 17.49 -31.14
C ALA A 143 5.94 15.98 -30.82
N PRO A 144 7.16 15.45 -30.66
CA PRO A 144 7.36 14.06 -30.28
C PRO A 144 6.71 13.72 -28.93
N GLU A 145 6.15 12.51 -28.79
CA GLU A 145 5.63 12.01 -27.50
C GLU A 145 6.69 12.00 -26.39
N SER A 146 7.97 11.87 -26.75
CA SER A 146 9.09 11.93 -25.80
C SER A 146 9.29 13.31 -25.16
N SER A 147 8.68 14.36 -25.72
CA SER A 147 8.71 15.72 -25.18
C SER A 147 7.59 15.99 -24.16
N LEU A 148 6.86 14.95 -23.73
CA LEU A 148 5.76 15.08 -22.79
C LEU A 148 6.26 15.51 -21.41
N VAL A 149 5.90 16.73 -21.02
CA VAL A 149 6.16 17.31 -19.71
C VAL A 149 4.96 17.06 -18.80
N GLN A 150 5.20 16.42 -17.66
CA GLN A 150 4.19 16.11 -16.66
C GLN A 150 4.47 16.84 -15.34
N ASP A 151 3.41 17.09 -14.58
CA ASP A 151 3.50 17.65 -13.22
C ASP A 151 4.21 16.65 -12.27
N PRO A 152 5.38 17.00 -11.69
CA PRO A 152 6.14 16.10 -10.83
C PRO A 152 5.43 15.79 -9.50
N THR A 153 4.45 16.61 -9.09
CA THR A 153 3.82 16.48 -7.76
C THR A 153 2.65 15.51 -7.71
N LYS A 154 2.07 15.11 -8.85
CA LYS A 154 0.81 14.36 -8.86
C LYS A 154 0.91 12.99 -8.20
N TRP A 155 2.02 12.25 -8.31
CA TRP A 155 2.04 10.81 -7.95
C TRP A 155 3.00 10.40 -6.82
N GLY A 156 4.00 11.20 -6.44
CA GLY A 156 5.02 10.76 -5.47
C GLY A 156 4.74 11.07 -4.00
N SER A 157 4.16 12.23 -3.69
CA SER A 157 4.21 12.78 -2.32
C SER A 157 3.07 12.30 -1.41
N CYS A 158 1.87 12.08 -1.95
CA CYS A 158 0.71 11.68 -1.14
C CYS A 158 0.82 10.26 -0.56
N CYS A 159 1.47 9.33 -1.26
CA CYS A 159 1.59 7.93 -0.81
C CYS A 159 2.52 7.81 0.40
N LEU A 160 3.69 8.46 0.36
CA LEU A 160 4.65 8.46 1.48
C LEU A 160 4.09 9.11 2.74
N ILE A 161 3.34 10.20 2.60
CA ILE A 161 2.68 10.88 3.73
C ILE A 161 1.58 9.98 4.33
N GLY A 162 0.86 9.22 3.50
CA GLY A 162 -0.11 8.22 3.93
C GLY A 162 0.52 7.09 4.74
N VAL A 163 1.57 6.46 4.20
CA VAL A 163 2.30 5.35 4.85
C VAL A 163 2.95 5.80 6.17
N ALA A 164 3.60 6.95 6.20
CA ALA A 164 4.17 7.52 7.43
C ALA A 164 3.06 7.83 8.46
N GLY A 165 1.88 8.26 8.00
CA GLY A 165 0.72 8.46 8.85
C GLY A 165 0.21 7.17 9.50
N ILE A 166 0.19 6.06 8.76
CA ILE A 166 -0.23 4.74 9.24
C ILE A 166 0.78 4.20 10.26
N LEU A 167 2.08 4.30 9.98
CA LEU A 167 3.15 3.83 10.88
C LEU A 167 3.14 4.57 12.22
N ILE A 168 2.94 5.89 12.21
CA ILE A 168 2.84 6.69 13.44
C ILE A 168 1.57 6.33 14.22
N GLY A 169 0.45 6.12 13.54
CA GLY A 169 -0.80 5.68 14.18
C GLY A 169 -0.64 4.33 14.87
N ALA A 170 -0.02 3.36 14.19
CA ALA A 170 0.26 2.04 14.75
C ALA A 170 1.18 2.12 15.98
N ALA A 171 2.25 2.93 15.92
CA ALA A 171 3.18 3.11 17.05
C ALA A 171 2.49 3.68 18.31
N ILE A 172 1.56 4.63 18.13
CA ILE A 172 0.82 5.24 19.26
C ILE A 172 -0.12 4.21 19.91
N VAL A 173 -0.84 3.41 19.11
CA VAL A 173 -1.72 2.34 19.64
C VAL A 173 -0.91 1.33 20.45
N VAL A 174 0.24 0.90 19.93
CA VAL A 174 1.13 -0.04 20.62
C VAL A 174 1.65 0.56 21.93
N LEU A 175 2.05 1.83 21.96
CA LEU A 175 2.55 2.49 23.18
C LEU A 175 1.47 2.66 24.25
N LEU A 176 0.22 2.97 23.86
CA LEU A 176 -0.89 3.08 24.81
C LEU A 176 -1.26 1.71 25.40
N PHE A 177 -1.32 0.67 24.57
CA PHE A 177 -1.52 -0.70 25.05
C PHE A 177 -0.36 -1.18 25.93
N ARG A 178 0.88 -0.80 25.60
CA ARG A 178 2.06 -1.09 26.42
C ARG A 178 1.97 -0.43 27.79
N ALA A 179 1.51 0.82 27.87
CA ALA A 179 1.37 1.54 29.13
C ALA A 179 0.29 0.94 30.02
N GLU A 180 -0.80 0.41 29.46
CA GLU A 180 -1.82 -0.33 30.23
C GLU A 180 -1.33 -1.72 30.64
N LEU A 181 -0.59 -2.45 29.79
CA LEU A 181 -0.04 -3.77 30.14
C LEU A 181 0.98 -3.75 31.29
N PHE A 182 1.71 -2.65 31.46
CA PHE A 182 2.71 -2.52 32.54
C PHE A 182 2.20 -1.72 33.74
N ARG A 183 0.92 -1.33 33.76
CA ARG A 183 0.30 -0.58 34.86
C ARG A 183 -0.60 -1.46 35.72
N ASP A 184 -0.24 -2.74 35.84
CA ASP A 184 -0.86 -3.69 36.78
C ASP A 184 0.13 -4.38 37.74
N GLU A 185 1.40 -3.93 37.80
CA GLU A 185 2.34 -4.40 38.83
C GLU A 185 2.91 -3.23 39.64
N GLY A 186 2.06 -2.64 40.48
CA GLY A 186 2.45 -1.50 41.32
C GLY A 186 1.63 -1.36 42.58
N GLY A 187 1.67 -2.37 43.46
CA GLY A 187 1.10 -2.25 44.81
C GLY A 187 1.19 -3.48 45.69
N ASP A 188 2.41 -3.96 45.99
CA ASP A 188 2.91 -4.11 47.37
C ASP A 188 4.24 -4.88 47.39
N GLY A 189 5.22 -4.32 48.11
CA GLY A 189 6.63 -4.60 47.90
C GLY A 189 7.23 -5.74 48.73
N VAL A 190 8.40 -6.20 48.29
CA VAL A 190 9.53 -6.64 49.14
C VAL A 190 10.85 -6.34 48.41
N LYS A 191 11.83 -5.85 49.18
CA LYS A 191 13.21 -5.51 48.80
C LYS A 191 14.00 -6.71 48.26
N SER A 192 14.86 -6.49 47.26
CA SER A 192 16.28 -6.87 47.33
C SER A 192 17.12 -6.18 46.26
N ALA A 193 18.35 -5.84 46.67
CA ALA A 193 19.35 -5.10 45.93
C ALA A 193 20.03 -5.93 44.83
N GLY A 194 20.58 -5.24 43.83
CA GLY A 194 21.50 -5.83 42.86
C GLY A 194 22.03 -4.79 41.88
N THR A 195 23.11 -4.11 42.26
CA THR A 195 23.95 -3.30 41.35
C THR A 195 24.61 -4.21 40.31
N GLY A 196 24.46 -3.88 39.03
CA GLY A 196 25.20 -4.49 37.94
C GLY A 196 25.16 -3.60 36.70
N SER A 197 26.23 -2.85 36.46
CA SER A 197 26.45 -2.12 35.22
C SER A 197 26.73 -3.09 34.08
N SER A 198 25.92 -3.05 33.03
CA SER A 198 26.26 -3.67 31.74
C SER A 198 25.52 -2.95 30.62
N SER A 199 26.32 -2.27 29.80
CA SER A 199 25.94 -1.70 28.51
C SER A 199 25.33 -2.79 27.61
N SER A 200 24.06 -2.63 27.24
CA SER A 200 23.41 -3.46 26.23
C SER A 200 22.92 -2.58 25.08
N SER A 201 23.53 -2.78 23.92
CA SER A 201 23.08 -2.27 22.63
C SER A 201 21.70 -2.81 22.30
N THR A 202 20.72 -1.92 22.12
CA THR A 202 19.38 -2.26 21.66
C THR A 202 19.44 -2.71 20.20
N THR A 203 19.51 -4.02 19.93
CA THR A 203 19.27 -4.57 18.60
C THR A 203 17.77 -4.72 18.38
N THR A 204 17.15 -3.73 17.74
CA THR A 204 15.79 -3.85 17.20
C THR A 204 15.72 -5.04 16.25
N SER A 205 14.97 -6.06 16.64
CA SER A 205 14.90 -7.35 15.96
C SER A 205 13.55 -7.48 15.26
N SER A 206 13.51 -7.23 13.97
CA SER A 206 12.30 -7.28 13.16
C SER A 206 12.03 -8.72 12.72
N SER A 207 11.15 -9.46 13.41
CA SER A 207 10.61 -10.72 12.89
C SER A 207 9.71 -10.39 11.69
N SER A 208 10.18 -10.60 10.46
CA SER A 208 9.44 -10.31 9.25
C SER A 208 8.55 -11.48 8.87
N THR A 209 7.23 -11.28 8.82
CA THR A 209 6.30 -12.24 8.22
C THR A 209 6.13 -11.94 6.74
N THR A 210 6.43 -12.91 5.88
CA THR A 210 6.19 -12.84 4.44
C THR A 210 4.92 -13.60 4.09
N THR A 211 4.00 -12.94 3.38
CA THR A 211 2.75 -13.53 2.93
C THR A 211 2.63 -13.45 1.41
N ALA A 212 2.42 -14.58 0.74
CA ALA A 212 2.06 -14.64 -0.67
C ALA A 212 0.58 -14.96 -0.81
N GLN A 213 -0.15 -14.12 -1.55
CA GLN A 213 -1.56 -14.32 -1.87
C GLN A 213 -1.71 -14.58 -3.38
N THR A 214 -2.60 -15.49 -3.76
CA THR A 214 -2.81 -15.86 -5.16
C THR A 214 -4.30 -16.02 -5.45
N SER A 215 -4.72 -15.65 -6.67
CA SER A 215 -6.10 -15.80 -7.13
C SER A 215 -6.46 -17.26 -7.45
N GLU A 216 -5.47 -18.11 -7.64
CA GLU A 216 -5.62 -19.54 -7.91
C GLU A 216 -5.54 -20.34 -6.61
N SER A 217 -6.16 -21.53 -6.56
CA SER A 217 -6.07 -22.42 -5.40
C SER A 217 -4.67 -23.02 -5.29
N MET A 218 -4.14 -23.08 -4.07
CA MET A 218 -2.87 -23.71 -3.74
C MET A 218 -2.87 -25.23 -3.98
N LEU A 219 -4.04 -25.88 -4.09
CA LEU A 219 -4.14 -27.31 -4.40
C LEU A 219 -3.87 -27.62 -5.87
N GLN A 220 -3.76 -26.62 -6.74
CA GLN A 220 -3.46 -26.85 -8.15
C GLN A 220 -2.02 -27.35 -8.34
N ASP A 221 -1.82 -28.25 -9.31
CA ASP A 221 -0.56 -28.93 -9.53
C ASP A 221 0.65 -27.99 -9.63
N GLY A 222 1.65 -28.22 -8.76
CA GLY A 222 2.89 -27.46 -8.69
C GLY A 222 2.76 -26.01 -8.19
N ARG A 223 1.56 -25.54 -7.79
CA ARG A 223 1.34 -24.14 -7.36
C ARG A 223 2.03 -23.82 -6.05
N MET A 224 1.96 -24.72 -5.07
CA MET A 224 2.64 -24.54 -3.77
C MET A 224 4.15 -24.39 -3.95
N ARG A 225 4.76 -25.22 -4.82
CA ARG A 225 6.19 -25.19 -5.10
C ARG A 225 6.61 -23.86 -5.71
N ARG A 226 5.92 -23.40 -6.76
CA ARG A 226 6.22 -22.10 -7.41
C ARG A 226 6.09 -20.93 -6.45
N THR A 227 5.07 -20.95 -5.59
CA THR A 227 4.83 -19.88 -4.62
C THR A 227 5.90 -19.88 -3.51
N ALA A 228 6.29 -21.06 -3.03
CA ALA A 228 7.39 -21.21 -2.08
C ALA A 228 8.73 -20.75 -2.69
N ASP A 229 9.06 -21.18 -3.91
CA ASP A 229 10.29 -20.76 -4.59
C ASP A 229 10.32 -19.22 -4.78
N ALA A 230 9.19 -18.59 -5.09
CA ALA A 230 9.06 -17.14 -5.18
C ALA A 230 9.27 -16.43 -3.81
N MET A 231 8.73 -16.97 -2.72
CA MET A 231 8.98 -16.42 -1.38
C MET A 231 10.42 -16.62 -0.91
N ILE A 232 11.02 -17.78 -1.21
CA ILE A 232 12.43 -18.05 -0.91
C ILE A 232 13.33 -17.07 -1.68
N ALA A 233 13.00 -16.78 -2.95
CA ALA A 233 13.72 -15.81 -3.76
C ALA A 233 13.55 -14.36 -3.25
N ALA A 234 12.37 -14.02 -2.75
CA ALA A 234 12.08 -12.68 -2.22
C ALA A 234 12.57 -12.45 -0.79
N HIS A 235 12.80 -13.51 -0.01
CA HIS A 235 13.10 -13.41 1.42
C HIS A 235 14.22 -14.36 1.90
N SER A 236 13.91 -15.28 2.83
CA SER A 236 14.84 -16.21 3.43
C SER A 236 14.31 -17.63 3.25
N PRO A 237 15.16 -18.63 2.98
CA PRO A 237 14.75 -20.02 2.94
C PRO A 237 14.36 -20.59 4.31
N MET A 238 14.65 -19.86 5.40
CA MET A 238 14.42 -20.30 6.78
C MET A 238 13.21 -19.59 7.37
N ALA A 239 12.28 -20.37 7.92
CA ALA A 239 11.08 -19.88 8.61
C ALA A 239 10.92 -20.52 10.00
N VAL A 240 10.36 -19.78 10.95
CA VAL A 240 10.01 -20.31 12.28
C VAL A 240 8.62 -20.92 12.28
N GLU A 241 7.71 -20.33 11.50
CA GLU A 241 6.33 -20.74 11.37
C GLU A 241 5.95 -20.69 9.89
N PHE A 242 5.30 -21.74 9.40
CA PHE A 242 4.89 -21.84 8.01
C PHE A 242 3.49 -22.42 7.90
N THR A 243 2.58 -21.62 7.33
CA THR A 243 1.17 -21.98 7.15
C THR A 243 0.75 -21.82 5.70
N ILE A 244 -0.01 -22.79 5.19
CA ILE A 244 -0.57 -22.79 3.84
C ILE A 244 -2.09 -22.90 3.94
N GLU A 245 -2.78 -21.97 3.30
CA GLU A 245 -4.23 -21.93 3.13
C GLU A 245 -4.58 -22.00 1.63
N ASP A 246 -5.87 -21.96 1.30
CA ASP A 246 -6.33 -22.16 -0.10
C ASP A 246 -5.78 -21.13 -1.09
N HIS A 247 -5.69 -19.85 -0.69
CA HIS A 247 -5.22 -18.76 -1.56
C HIS A 247 -4.06 -17.97 -0.95
N ARG A 248 -3.50 -18.44 0.16
CA ARG A 248 -2.51 -17.70 0.94
C ARG A 248 -1.46 -18.64 1.52
N MET A 249 -0.20 -18.21 1.45
CA MET A 249 0.93 -18.90 2.08
C MET A 249 1.70 -17.88 2.91
N SER A 250 1.92 -18.18 4.19
CA SER A 250 2.58 -17.28 5.14
C SER A 250 3.77 -17.98 5.79
N ALA A 251 4.92 -17.31 5.75
CA ALA A 251 6.15 -17.73 6.42
C ALA A 251 6.61 -16.63 7.36
N ARG A 252 6.90 -16.97 8.62
CA ARG A 252 7.52 -16.06 9.58
C ARG A 252 9.03 -16.26 9.55
N GLY A 253 9.78 -15.22 9.21
CA GLY A 253 11.23 -15.24 9.18
C GLY A 253 11.86 -15.38 10.57
N VAL A 254 13.08 -15.88 10.61
CA VAL A 254 13.84 -16.14 11.85
C VAL A 254 14.36 -14.85 12.45
N GLY A 255 13.87 -14.49 13.64
CA GLY A 255 14.45 -13.42 14.44
C GLY A 255 15.76 -13.85 15.15
N PRO A 256 16.61 -12.90 15.58
CA PRO A 256 17.86 -13.21 16.29
C PRO A 256 17.66 -13.92 17.64
N ALA A 257 16.51 -13.74 18.30
CA ALA A 257 16.15 -14.49 19.52
C ALA A 257 15.73 -15.94 19.22
N GLU A 258 15.17 -16.18 18.03
CA GLU A 258 14.60 -17.48 17.61
C GLU A 258 15.66 -18.39 16.99
N ALA A 259 16.77 -17.83 16.49
CA ALA A 259 17.97 -18.61 16.15
C ALA A 259 18.56 -19.38 17.35
N THR A 260 18.19 -18.98 18.58
CA THR A 260 18.60 -19.61 19.84
C THR A 260 17.44 -20.36 20.53
N ALA A 261 16.24 -20.39 19.93
CA ALA A 261 15.06 -21.02 20.51
C ALA A 261 15.12 -22.56 20.41
N ALA A 262 14.29 -23.23 21.21
CA ALA A 262 14.28 -24.68 21.38
C ALA A 262 13.97 -25.50 20.11
N HIS A 263 13.49 -24.84 19.04
CA HIS A 263 13.12 -25.44 17.75
C HIS A 263 14.01 -24.86 16.64
N PRO A 264 14.66 -25.71 15.83
CA PRO A 264 15.46 -25.24 14.70
C PRO A 264 14.57 -24.57 13.65
N PRO A 265 15.08 -23.58 12.89
CA PRO A 265 14.34 -23.03 11.75
C PRO A 265 13.98 -24.09 10.72
N ILE A 266 12.79 -23.96 10.14
CA ILE A 266 12.26 -24.80 9.06
C ILE A 266 12.89 -24.33 7.75
N ASP A 267 13.60 -25.21 7.05
CA ASP A 267 14.05 -24.96 5.68
C ASP A 267 12.92 -25.27 4.70
N LEU A 268 12.36 -24.21 4.11
CA LEU A 268 11.28 -24.31 3.14
C LEU A 268 11.65 -25.17 1.92
N ARG A 269 12.93 -25.26 1.55
CA ARG A 269 13.36 -26.07 0.39
C ARG A 269 13.19 -27.57 0.60
N THR A 270 13.16 -28.01 1.85
CA THR A 270 13.12 -29.43 2.24
C THR A 270 11.70 -29.97 2.31
N LEU A 271 10.69 -29.12 2.23
CA LEU A 271 9.29 -29.52 2.36
C LEU A 271 8.79 -30.30 1.13
N PRO A 272 8.00 -31.38 1.33
CA PRO A 272 7.48 -32.21 0.26
C PRO A 272 6.24 -31.59 -0.38
N TYR A 273 6.40 -30.44 -1.07
CA TYR A 273 5.28 -29.68 -1.67
C TYR A 273 4.38 -30.51 -2.61
N GLU A 274 4.95 -31.49 -3.32
CA GLU A 274 4.20 -32.36 -4.23
C GLU A 274 3.29 -33.37 -3.51
N ARG A 275 3.53 -33.62 -2.22
CA ARG A 275 2.71 -34.54 -1.39
C ARG A 275 1.61 -33.83 -0.62
N LEU A 276 1.77 -32.53 -0.34
CA LEU A 276 0.84 -31.76 0.47
C LEU A 276 -0.61 -31.73 -0.08
N PRO A 277 -0.85 -31.54 -1.40
CA PRO A 277 -2.21 -31.60 -1.94
C PRO A 277 -2.87 -32.97 -1.72
N GLY A 278 -2.10 -34.05 -1.83
CA GLY A 278 -2.56 -35.41 -1.55
C GLY A 278 -2.98 -35.61 -0.10
N LEU A 279 -2.25 -35.02 0.86
CA LEU A 279 -2.60 -35.08 2.28
C LEU A 279 -3.90 -34.32 2.59
N VAL A 280 -4.14 -33.19 1.93
CA VAL A 280 -5.42 -32.45 2.05
C VAL A 280 -6.57 -33.29 1.49
N HIS A 281 -6.37 -33.94 0.34
CA HIS A 281 -7.37 -34.83 -0.25
C HIS A 281 -7.65 -36.05 0.65
N GLU A 282 -6.63 -36.62 1.27
CA GLU A 282 -6.75 -37.73 2.22
C GLU A 282 -7.46 -37.31 3.52
N ALA A 283 -7.22 -36.10 4.02
CA ALA A 283 -7.93 -35.54 5.16
C ALA A 283 -9.43 -35.29 4.84
N ARG A 284 -9.74 -34.78 3.63
CA ARG A 284 -11.11 -34.57 3.16
C ARG A 284 -11.91 -35.87 3.02
N THR A 285 -11.29 -36.89 2.42
CA THR A 285 -11.91 -38.22 2.29
C THR A 285 -12.14 -38.89 3.64
N THR A 286 -11.24 -38.69 4.62
CA THR A 286 -11.42 -39.19 5.99
C THR A 286 -12.64 -38.59 6.70
N LEU A 287 -13.00 -37.34 6.39
CA LEU A 287 -14.21 -36.69 6.91
C LEU A 287 -15.48 -37.00 6.10
N GLY A 288 -15.35 -37.63 4.92
CA GLY A 288 -16.45 -37.80 3.96
C GLY A 288 -16.97 -36.47 3.40
N ILE A 289 -16.11 -35.46 3.31
CA ILE A 289 -16.49 -34.12 2.85
C ILE A 289 -16.02 -33.94 1.40
N SER A 290 -16.97 -33.97 0.47
CA SER A 290 -16.71 -33.68 -0.96
C SER A 290 -16.66 -32.18 -1.25
N ASP A 291 -17.45 -31.38 -0.52
CA ASP A 291 -17.46 -29.91 -0.56
C ASP A 291 -16.87 -29.37 0.74
N ALA A 292 -15.54 -29.32 0.83
CA ALA A 292 -14.88 -28.90 2.06
C ALA A 292 -14.89 -27.38 2.20
N GLY A 293 -15.48 -26.92 3.31
CA GLY A 293 -15.08 -25.69 3.97
C GLY A 293 -13.56 -25.61 4.19
N THR A 294 -13.13 -24.44 4.63
CA THR A 294 -11.73 -24.00 4.75
C THR A 294 -10.75 -25.09 5.23
N TRP A 295 -9.61 -25.20 4.54
CA TRP A 295 -8.50 -26.08 4.91
C TRP A 295 -7.23 -25.25 5.14
N HIS A 296 -6.35 -25.73 6.01
CA HIS A 296 -5.01 -25.17 6.21
C HIS A 296 -3.99 -26.25 6.58
N ILE A 297 -2.72 -25.97 6.30
CA ILE A 297 -1.57 -26.81 6.63
C ILE A 297 -0.65 -25.97 7.50
N ASP A 298 -0.36 -26.45 8.70
CA ASP A 298 0.65 -25.89 9.58
C ASP A 298 1.88 -26.81 9.60
N VAL A 299 3.06 -26.22 9.44
CA VAL A 299 4.33 -26.93 9.56
C VAL A 299 5.03 -26.43 10.82
N ASP A 300 5.29 -27.35 11.74
CA ASP A 300 5.86 -27.08 13.06
C ASP A 300 6.83 -28.21 13.46
N HIS A 301 7.47 -28.10 14.61
CA HIS A 301 8.28 -29.15 15.20
C HIS A 301 7.51 -29.87 16.31
N ASP A 302 7.62 -31.20 16.35
CA ASP A 302 7.09 -31.98 17.47
C ASP A 302 7.80 -31.55 18.78
N PRO A 303 7.05 -31.14 19.82
CA PRO A 303 7.62 -30.68 21.09
C PRO A 303 8.49 -31.73 21.80
N LYS A 304 8.30 -33.02 21.52
CA LYS A 304 9.03 -34.12 22.15
C LYS A 304 10.23 -34.58 21.34
N THR A 305 10.04 -34.79 20.04
CA THR A 305 11.07 -35.37 19.16
C THR A 305 11.88 -34.31 18.41
N LYS A 306 11.42 -33.06 18.40
CA LYS A 306 11.93 -31.94 17.58
C LYS A 306 11.93 -32.22 16.08
N ALA A 307 11.32 -33.32 15.64
CA ALA A 307 11.16 -33.65 14.23
C ALA A 307 10.13 -32.73 13.59
N LEU A 308 10.27 -32.48 12.29
CA LEU A 308 9.31 -31.70 11.53
C LEU A 308 7.97 -32.45 11.44
N LEU A 309 6.89 -31.76 11.78
CA LEU A 309 5.53 -32.26 11.82
C LEU A 309 4.65 -31.38 10.92
N ILE A 310 3.96 -32.02 9.98
CA ILE A 310 3.04 -31.37 9.06
C ILE A 310 1.63 -31.69 9.54
N ARG A 311 0.90 -30.67 10.01
CA ARG A 311 -0.50 -30.81 10.44
C ARG A 311 -1.42 -30.24 9.37
N VAL A 312 -2.24 -31.09 8.81
CA VAL A 312 -3.30 -30.71 7.88
C VAL A 312 -4.61 -30.68 8.63
N THR A 313 -5.30 -29.55 8.63
CA THR A 313 -6.61 -29.40 9.26
C THR A 313 -7.65 -29.06 8.20
N VAL A 314 -8.75 -29.80 8.20
CA VAL A 314 -9.90 -29.57 7.31
C VAL A 314 -11.13 -29.37 8.17
N THR A 315 -11.84 -28.27 7.91
CA THR A 315 -13.03 -27.89 8.68
C THR A 315 -14.21 -27.66 7.75
N ASP A 316 -15.35 -28.20 8.12
CA ASP A 316 -16.65 -27.95 7.50
C ASP A 316 -17.60 -27.32 8.54
N ALA A 317 -18.78 -26.87 8.13
CA ALA A 317 -19.75 -26.14 8.95
C ALA A 317 -20.09 -26.82 10.30
N HIS A 318 -19.90 -28.14 10.41
CA HIS A 318 -20.24 -28.92 11.61
C HIS A 318 -19.14 -29.84 12.14
N ARG A 319 -18.04 -30.07 11.40
CA ARG A 319 -17.03 -31.10 11.72
C ARG A 319 -15.62 -30.64 11.37
N SER A 320 -14.64 -31.13 12.12
CA SER A 320 -13.21 -30.87 11.88
C SER A 320 -12.43 -32.17 11.89
N ALA A 321 -11.47 -32.34 10.99
CA ALA A 321 -10.45 -33.38 11.13
C ALA A 321 -9.07 -32.80 10.93
N PHE A 322 -8.13 -33.52 11.50
CA PHE A 322 -6.72 -33.25 11.33
C PHE A 322 -5.99 -34.53 10.94
N LEU A 323 -4.95 -34.33 10.16
CA LEU A 323 -4.01 -35.36 9.74
C LEU A 323 -2.61 -34.86 10.09
N LEU A 324 -1.83 -35.69 10.77
CA LEU A 324 -0.43 -35.43 11.04
C LEU A 324 0.43 -36.25 10.10
N ALA A 325 1.44 -35.63 9.52
CA ALA A 325 2.42 -36.27 8.66
C ALA A 325 3.85 -35.90 9.08
N ASP A 326 4.80 -36.77 8.76
CA ASP A 326 6.23 -36.54 8.97
C ASP A 326 6.83 -35.61 7.90
N ALA A 327 8.13 -35.31 8.01
CA ALA A 327 8.88 -34.49 7.07
C ALA A 327 8.85 -34.99 5.61
N LEU A 328 8.55 -36.27 5.37
CA LEU A 328 8.44 -36.89 4.05
C LEU A 328 6.99 -36.90 3.54
N GLY A 329 6.04 -36.37 4.32
CA GLY A 329 4.62 -36.39 4.01
C GLY A 329 3.97 -37.75 4.22
N ARG A 330 4.51 -38.61 5.10
CA ARG A 330 3.87 -39.87 5.50
C ARG A 330 2.97 -39.64 6.69
N VAL A 331 1.73 -40.13 6.59
CA VAL A 331 0.71 -39.96 7.64
C VAL A 331 1.11 -40.76 8.89
N THR A 332 1.25 -40.07 10.03
CA THR A 332 1.58 -40.66 11.33
C THR A 332 0.36 -40.77 12.23
N GLN A 333 -0.59 -39.84 12.13
CA GLN A 333 -1.80 -39.83 12.94
C GLN A 333 -2.98 -39.26 12.15
N ARG A 334 -4.19 -39.78 12.43
CA ARG A 334 -5.45 -39.26 11.93
C ARG A 334 -6.39 -39.03 13.11
N GLY A 335 -7.17 -37.97 13.07
CA GLY A 335 -8.21 -37.70 14.07
C GLY A 335 -9.31 -36.82 13.51
N GLY A 336 -10.53 -37.00 13.99
CA GLY A 336 -11.69 -36.19 13.63
C GLY A 336 -12.56 -35.92 14.84
N ARG A 337 -13.16 -34.74 14.90
CA ARG A 337 -14.09 -34.30 15.93
C ARG A 337 -15.31 -33.64 15.31
#